data_AF-X1R267-F1
#
_entry.id   AF-X1R267-F1
#
_cell.length_a   1.000
_cell.length_b   1.000
_cell.length_c   1.000
_cell.angle_alpha   90.00
_cell.angle_beta   90.00
_cell.angle_gamma   90.00
#
_symmetry.space_group_name_H-M   'P 1'
#
loop_
_entity.id
_entity.type
_entity.pdbx_description
1 polymer ?
#
loop_
_entity_poly.entity_id
_entity_poly.type
_entity_poly.pdbx_seq_one_letter_code
_entity_poly.pdbx_strand_id
1 'polypeptide(L)'
;LESRPMHILAPAIHAPKEDVAQVFSKITGQKLPPDVGTLVATARKLLREKYFQADIGMSGANVVAADTGALFLIENEGNIRLATGVPPVHIALVGMEKLVPTFGDACKVAEVTWRYANYTIPQYISVVSGPSSTSDIEKVITYGAHGPIEFHVIFMDAGRTELARHPILCQALYCLRCGGCLYECPVFSVTAGYFGDKYFAGIGAVWAATMTDNKEKAAALAYTCLTCGRCKVRCP
;
A
#
# COMPACT_ATOMS: atom_id res chain seq x y z
N LEU A 1 -17.22 10.56 7.42
CA LEU A 1 -17.83 10.27 6.10
C LEU A 1 -18.40 8.87 6.00
N GLU A 2 -18.05 7.93 6.91
CA GLU A 2 -18.61 6.56 6.96
C GLU A 2 -18.77 5.90 5.58
N SER A 3 -17.81 6.15 4.70
CA SER A 3 -17.84 5.71 3.31
C SER A 3 -16.77 4.67 3.06
N ARG A 4 -17.02 3.77 2.10
CA ARG A 4 -16.06 2.73 1.72
C ARG A 4 -14.90 3.32 0.92
N PRO A 5 -13.69 2.73 1.01
CA PRO A 5 -12.59 3.07 0.12
C PRO A 5 -12.98 2.85 -1.34
N MET A 6 -12.74 3.84 -2.18
CA MET A 6 -13.11 3.79 -3.60
C MET A 6 -12.06 3.10 -4.47
N HIS A 7 -10.77 3.24 -4.15
CA HIS A 7 -9.66 2.73 -4.95
C HIS A 7 -8.51 2.30 -4.04
N ILE A 8 -7.71 1.29 -4.46
CA ILE A 8 -6.61 0.78 -3.63
C ILE A 8 -5.50 1.81 -3.38
N LEU A 9 -5.23 2.67 -4.37
CA LEU A 9 -4.21 3.74 -4.27
C LEU A 9 -4.78 5.10 -3.82
N ALA A 10 -6.08 5.30 -4.01
CA ALA A 10 -6.75 6.58 -3.76
C ALA A 10 -8.08 6.34 -3.04
N PRO A 11 -8.04 5.86 -1.78
CA PRO A 11 -9.20 5.34 -1.08
C PRO A 11 -10.32 6.38 -0.88
N ALA A 12 -9.96 7.66 -0.78
CA ALA A 12 -10.90 8.75 -0.55
C ALA A 12 -11.12 9.65 -1.78
N ILE A 13 -10.84 9.18 -3.00
CA ILE A 13 -10.96 9.99 -4.23
C ILE A 13 -12.38 10.54 -4.46
N HIS A 14 -13.40 9.89 -3.90
CA HIS A 14 -14.80 10.32 -3.96
C HIS A 14 -15.18 11.40 -2.96
N ALA A 15 -14.35 11.65 -1.94
CA ALA A 15 -14.66 12.61 -0.89
C ALA A 15 -14.39 14.04 -1.42
N PRO A 16 -15.43 14.89 -1.56
CA PRO A 16 -15.24 16.28 -1.92
C PRO A 16 -14.42 17.02 -0.87
N LYS A 17 -13.68 18.04 -1.28
CA LYS A 17 -12.85 18.85 -0.36
C LYS A 17 -13.68 19.54 0.72
N GLU A 18 -14.94 19.85 0.43
CA GLU A 18 -15.92 20.43 1.36
C GLU A 18 -16.21 19.48 2.52
N ASP A 19 -16.43 18.21 2.20
CA ASP A 19 -16.68 17.15 3.18
C ASP A 19 -15.44 16.87 4.02
N VAL A 20 -14.25 16.85 3.39
CA VAL A 20 -12.97 16.73 4.09
C VAL A 20 -12.77 17.90 5.06
N ALA A 21 -13.07 19.13 4.64
CA ALA A 21 -12.97 20.31 5.49
C ALA A 21 -13.90 20.25 6.70
N GLN A 22 -15.13 19.76 6.52
CA GLN A 22 -16.06 19.55 7.64
C GLN A 22 -15.51 18.51 8.64
N VAL A 23 -14.96 17.40 8.16
CA VAL A 23 -14.34 16.38 9.03
C VAL A 23 -13.16 16.97 9.80
N PHE A 24 -12.27 17.68 9.12
CA PHE A 24 -11.10 18.27 9.78
C PHE A 24 -11.53 19.34 10.78
N SER A 25 -12.55 20.13 10.46
CA SER A 25 -13.08 21.15 11.37
C SER A 25 -13.63 20.55 12.67
N LYS A 26 -14.28 19.39 12.58
CA LYS A 26 -14.75 18.63 13.75
C LYS A 26 -13.59 18.10 14.59
N ILE A 27 -12.53 17.62 13.95
CA ILE A 27 -11.34 17.07 14.62
C ILE A 27 -10.53 18.17 15.32
N THR A 28 -10.36 19.32 14.68
CA THR A 28 -9.55 20.43 15.21
C THR A 28 -10.32 21.35 16.15
N GLY A 29 -11.67 21.30 16.12
CA GLY A 29 -12.53 22.26 16.78
C GLY A 29 -12.54 23.66 16.13
N GLN A 30 -11.90 23.82 14.96
CA GLN A 30 -11.79 25.10 14.24
C GLN A 30 -12.45 24.99 12.87
N LYS A 31 -13.19 26.02 12.45
CA LYS A 31 -13.78 26.03 11.10
C LYS A 31 -12.69 26.22 10.04
N LEU A 32 -12.47 25.19 9.23
CA LEU A 32 -11.49 25.20 8.15
C LEU A 32 -12.16 25.44 6.79
N PRO A 33 -11.55 26.25 5.91
CA PRO A 33 -12.05 26.42 4.55
C PRO A 33 -11.82 25.16 3.71
N PRO A 34 -12.65 24.91 2.67
CA PRO A 34 -12.45 23.83 1.70
C PRO A 34 -11.34 24.17 0.69
N ASP A 35 -10.16 24.45 1.22
CA ASP A 35 -8.94 24.75 0.47
C ASP A 35 -7.91 23.62 0.68
N VAL A 36 -7.46 23.01 -0.41
CA VAL A 36 -6.61 21.80 -0.35
C VAL A 36 -5.29 22.10 0.37
N GLY A 37 -4.67 23.26 0.10
CA GLY A 37 -3.40 23.64 0.75
C GLY A 37 -3.56 23.75 2.28
N THR A 38 -4.61 24.43 2.73
CA THR A 38 -4.95 24.59 4.14
C THR A 38 -5.25 23.24 4.81
N LEU A 39 -6.02 22.37 4.16
CA LEU A 39 -6.35 21.05 4.70
C LEU A 39 -5.10 20.16 4.83
N VAL A 40 -4.25 20.11 3.80
CA VAL A 40 -2.99 19.34 3.84
C VAL A 40 -2.05 19.89 4.92
N ALA A 41 -1.91 21.21 5.03
CA ALA A 41 -1.08 21.83 6.08
C ALA A 41 -1.61 21.50 7.49
N THR A 42 -2.94 21.47 7.66
CA THR A 42 -3.59 21.09 8.91
C THR A 42 -3.32 19.63 9.25
N ALA A 43 -3.53 18.71 8.31
CA ALA A 43 -3.20 17.29 8.51
C ALA A 43 -1.73 17.09 8.88
N ARG A 44 -0.81 17.77 8.16
CA ARG A 44 0.62 17.71 8.45
C ARG A 44 0.92 18.15 9.87
N LYS A 45 0.35 19.28 10.33
CA LYS A 45 0.55 19.78 11.70
C LYS A 45 0.05 18.78 12.75
N LEU A 46 -1.16 18.26 12.57
CA LEU A 46 -1.78 17.31 13.51
C LEU A 46 -1.03 15.97 13.59
N LEU A 47 -0.59 15.44 12.45
CA LEU A 47 0.07 14.13 12.40
C LEU A 47 1.55 14.20 12.78
N ARG A 48 2.21 15.35 12.60
CA ARG A 48 3.64 15.52 12.89
C ARG A 48 3.98 15.09 14.32
N GLU A 49 3.27 15.63 15.30
CA GLU A 49 3.49 15.34 16.71
C GLU A 49 3.28 13.85 17.00
N LYS A 50 2.23 13.24 16.42
CA LYS A 50 1.93 11.82 16.59
C LYS A 50 3.05 10.92 16.08
N TYR A 51 3.69 11.25 14.95
CA TYR A 51 4.83 10.46 14.45
C TYR A 51 6.02 10.51 15.41
N PHE A 52 6.29 11.64 16.05
CA PHE A 52 7.41 11.79 17.00
C PHE A 52 7.12 11.20 18.39
N GLN A 53 5.85 11.04 18.76
CA GLN A 53 5.44 10.42 20.02
C GLN A 53 5.18 8.92 19.89
N ALA A 54 5.14 8.37 18.67
CA ALA A 54 4.86 6.96 18.46
C ALA A 54 6.06 6.08 18.83
N ASP A 55 5.81 5.06 19.64
CA ASP A 55 6.82 4.05 20.00
C ASP A 55 7.14 3.11 18.83
N ILE A 56 6.13 2.86 17.98
CA ILE A 56 6.22 1.88 16.88
C ILE A 56 5.65 2.46 15.60
N GLY A 57 6.44 2.33 14.54
CA GLY A 57 6.07 2.54 13.15
C GLY A 57 5.67 1.24 12.48
N MET A 58 4.56 1.25 11.73
CA MET A 58 4.11 0.07 10.97
C MET A 58 4.02 0.38 9.48
N SER A 59 4.46 -0.57 8.66
CA SER A 59 4.26 -0.50 7.21
C SER A 59 4.00 -1.88 6.60
N GLY A 60 3.59 -1.88 5.33
CA GLY A 60 3.83 -3.02 4.45
C GLY A 60 5.09 -2.80 3.61
N ALA A 61 5.16 -3.46 2.47
CA ALA A 61 6.08 -3.13 1.39
C ALA A 61 5.45 -3.35 0.02
N ASN A 62 5.95 -2.66 -1.00
CA ASN A 62 5.54 -2.89 -2.39
C ASN A 62 6.23 -4.12 -2.98
N VAL A 63 7.53 -4.29 -2.70
CA VAL A 63 8.34 -5.45 -3.08
C VAL A 63 9.53 -5.59 -2.12
N VAL A 64 10.04 -6.81 -1.96
CA VAL A 64 11.20 -7.10 -1.11
C VAL A 64 12.23 -7.90 -1.91
N ALA A 65 13.47 -7.44 -1.91
CA ALA A 65 14.60 -8.15 -2.50
C ALA A 65 15.18 -9.16 -1.50
N ALA A 66 15.18 -10.45 -1.86
CA ALA A 66 15.60 -11.53 -0.97
C ALA A 66 17.12 -11.55 -0.71
N ASP A 67 17.92 -11.21 -1.73
CA ASP A 67 19.38 -11.20 -1.65
C ASP A 67 19.95 -10.17 -0.65
N THR A 68 19.28 -9.04 -0.52
CA THR A 68 19.72 -7.87 0.24
C THR A 68 18.84 -7.57 1.46
N GLY A 69 17.68 -8.24 1.57
CA GLY A 69 16.67 -7.96 2.58
C GLY A 69 16.01 -6.58 2.44
N ALA A 70 16.17 -5.92 1.28
CA ALA A 70 15.71 -4.55 1.08
C ALA A 70 14.21 -4.50 0.75
N LEU A 71 13.45 -3.75 1.56
CA LEU A 71 12.05 -3.42 1.27
C LEU A 71 11.97 -2.13 0.46
N PHE A 72 11.14 -2.15 -0.57
CA PHE A 72 10.80 -0.99 -1.37
C PHE A 72 9.42 -0.49 -0.96
N LEU A 73 9.36 0.79 -0.60
CA LEU A 73 8.14 1.52 -0.27
C LEU A 73 7.96 2.63 -1.30
N ILE A 74 6.76 2.73 -1.87
CA ILE A 74 6.41 3.77 -2.83
C ILE A 74 5.34 4.66 -2.21
N GLU A 75 5.58 5.96 -2.15
CA GLU A 75 4.64 6.93 -1.58
C GLU A 75 4.68 8.29 -2.29
N ASN A 76 3.59 9.06 -2.13
CA ASN A 76 3.50 10.40 -2.69
C ASN A 76 3.41 11.49 -1.61
N GLU A 77 2.96 11.14 -0.42
CA GLU A 77 2.60 12.07 0.65
C GLU A 77 3.70 12.22 1.72
N GLY A 78 4.73 11.37 1.68
CA GLY A 78 5.85 11.34 2.64
C GLY A 78 5.48 10.83 4.04
N ASN A 79 4.22 10.43 4.25
CA ASN A 79 3.74 9.85 5.50
C ASN A 79 4.39 8.49 5.80
N ILE A 80 4.62 7.64 4.79
CA ILE A 80 5.29 6.35 4.98
C ILE A 80 6.69 6.56 5.54
N ARG A 81 7.48 7.46 4.94
CA ARG A 81 8.83 7.80 5.42
C ARG A 81 8.83 8.28 6.88
N LEU A 82 7.82 9.05 7.30
CA LEU A 82 7.70 9.45 8.71
C LEU A 82 7.30 8.28 9.61
N ALA A 83 6.36 7.44 9.16
CA ALA A 83 5.90 6.29 9.91
C ALA A 83 6.98 5.21 10.07
N THR A 84 7.89 5.05 9.10
CA THR A 84 8.97 4.04 9.16
C THR A 84 10.30 4.59 9.64
N GLY A 85 10.52 5.90 9.54
CA GLY A 85 11.80 6.53 9.85
C GLY A 85 11.86 7.28 11.19
N VAL A 86 10.72 7.68 11.77
CA VAL A 86 10.72 8.49 13.01
C VAL A 86 10.59 7.63 14.27
N PRO A 87 9.66 6.66 14.36
CA PRO A 87 9.54 5.83 15.55
C PRO A 87 10.82 5.01 15.81
N PRO A 88 11.15 4.71 17.08
CA PRO A 88 12.35 3.94 17.41
C PRO A 88 12.26 2.49 16.93
N VAL A 89 11.06 1.94 16.74
CA VAL A 89 10.84 0.58 16.22
C VAL A 89 10.06 0.65 14.91
N HIS A 90 10.53 -0.05 13.88
CA HIS A 90 9.78 -0.25 12.64
C HIS A 90 9.41 -1.72 12.44
N ILE A 91 8.12 -2.00 12.29
CA ILE A 91 7.58 -3.32 11.97
C ILE A 91 6.97 -3.31 10.56
N ALA A 92 7.51 -4.12 9.66
CA ALA A 92 6.98 -4.35 8.33
C ALA A 92 6.18 -5.67 8.27
N LEU A 93 4.88 -5.60 7.95
CA LEU A 93 4.05 -6.77 7.69
C LEU A 93 3.88 -6.96 6.18
N VAL A 94 4.47 -8.03 5.64
CA VAL A 94 4.63 -8.21 4.19
C VAL A 94 4.08 -9.56 3.78
N GLY A 95 3.28 -9.61 2.72
CA GLY A 95 2.88 -10.88 2.14
C GLY A 95 4.07 -11.57 1.45
N MET A 96 4.19 -12.89 1.59
CA MET A 96 5.30 -13.67 1.02
C MET A 96 5.39 -13.57 -0.51
N GLU A 97 4.29 -13.26 -1.18
CA GLU A 97 4.21 -13.10 -2.64
C GLU A 97 5.00 -11.90 -3.17
N LYS A 98 5.40 -10.98 -2.29
CA LYS A 98 6.14 -9.76 -2.66
C LYS A 98 7.65 -9.94 -2.68
N LEU A 99 8.15 -11.13 -2.37
CA LEU A 99 9.57 -11.45 -2.44
C LEU A 99 10.00 -11.68 -3.90
N VAL A 100 11.10 -11.06 -4.27
CA VAL A 100 11.79 -11.30 -5.54
C VAL A 100 13.26 -11.64 -5.28
N PRO A 101 13.94 -12.36 -6.21
CA PRO A 101 15.27 -12.88 -5.93
C PRO A 101 16.31 -11.79 -5.68
N THR A 102 16.33 -10.73 -6.51
CA THR A 102 17.40 -9.73 -6.50
C THR A 102 16.92 -8.31 -6.28
N PHE A 103 17.83 -7.44 -5.80
CA PHE A 103 17.60 -6.00 -5.74
C PHE A 103 17.23 -5.41 -7.11
N GLY A 104 17.88 -5.87 -8.17
CA GLY A 104 17.57 -5.45 -9.54
C GLY A 104 16.16 -5.82 -9.98
N ASP A 105 15.67 -6.99 -9.58
CA ASP A 105 14.28 -7.39 -9.84
C ASP A 105 13.29 -6.57 -9.02
N ALA A 106 13.64 -6.21 -7.77
CA ALA A 106 12.83 -5.32 -6.95
C ALA A 106 12.71 -3.92 -7.57
N CYS A 107 13.81 -3.37 -8.11
CA CYS A 107 13.77 -2.10 -8.87
C CYS A 107 12.80 -2.17 -10.06
N LYS A 108 12.87 -3.25 -10.87
CA LYS A 108 11.96 -3.45 -12.01
C LYS A 108 10.51 -3.55 -11.55
N VAL A 109 10.23 -4.36 -10.53
CA VAL A 109 8.87 -4.54 -10.00
C VAL A 109 8.32 -3.23 -9.45
N ALA A 110 9.13 -2.48 -8.69
CA ALA A 110 8.74 -1.17 -8.21
C ALA A 110 8.38 -0.26 -9.40
N GLU A 111 9.22 -0.21 -10.42
CA GLU A 111 9.02 0.61 -11.62
C GLU A 111 7.74 0.28 -12.37
N VAL A 112 7.52 -0.99 -12.65
CA VAL A 112 6.29 -1.45 -13.28
C VAL A 112 5.07 -1.09 -12.42
N THR A 113 5.18 -1.20 -11.10
CA THR A 113 4.06 -0.92 -10.18
C THR A 113 3.52 0.51 -10.33
N TRP A 114 4.36 1.55 -10.28
CA TRP A 114 3.87 2.93 -10.38
C TRP A 114 3.46 3.31 -11.81
N ARG A 115 4.14 2.80 -12.84
CA ARG A 115 3.79 3.06 -14.24
C ARG A 115 2.40 2.51 -14.58
N TYR A 116 2.10 1.29 -14.14
CA TYR A 116 0.78 0.67 -14.37
C TYR A 116 -0.32 1.22 -13.45
N ALA A 117 0.07 1.84 -12.34
CA ALA A 117 -0.80 2.66 -11.51
C ALA A 117 -1.15 4.03 -12.13
N ASN A 118 -0.71 4.30 -13.37
CA ASN A 118 -0.96 5.54 -14.10
C ASN A 118 -0.27 6.78 -13.50
N TYR A 119 0.83 6.58 -12.77
CA TYR A 119 1.72 7.65 -12.33
C TYR A 119 2.93 7.74 -13.25
N THR A 120 3.31 8.97 -13.64
CA THR A 120 4.52 9.20 -14.45
C THR A 120 5.80 8.90 -13.66
N ILE A 121 5.84 9.34 -12.40
CA ILE A 121 6.93 9.10 -11.45
C ILE A 121 6.36 9.17 -10.02
N PRO A 122 6.79 8.30 -9.09
CA PRO A 122 6.45 8.43 -7.68
C PRO A 122 7.22 9.62 -7.07
N GLN A 123 6.66 10.27 -6.06
CA GLN A 123 7.39 11.34 -5.37
C GLN A 123 8.54 10.78 -4.54
N TYR A 124 8.35 9.60 -3.95
CA TYR A 124 9.34 8.95 -3.12
C TYR A 124 9.38 7.44 -3.37
N ILE A 125 10.61 6.91 -3.34
CA ILE A 125 10.87 5.48 -3.20
C ILE A 125 11.82 5.34 -2.01
N SER A 126 11.30 4.80 -0.92
CA SER A 126 12.11 4.52 0.26
C SER A 126 12.58 3.07 0.22
N VAL A 127 13.90 2.87 0.26
CA VAL A 127 14.53 1.54 0.31
C VAL A 127 15.07 1.33 1.72
N VAL A 128 14.54 0.34 2.44
CA VAL A 128 14.88 0.06 3.84
C VAL A 128 15.38 -1.37 3.96
N SER A 129 16.63 -1.56 4.38
CA SER A 129 17.29 -2.87 4.49
C SER A 129 17.70 -3.23 5.91
N GLY A 130 17.28 -2.46 6.92
CA GLY A 130 17.67 -2.68 8.30
C GLY A 130 17.35 -1.50 9.23
N PRO A 131 17.71 -1.61 10.52
CA PRO A 131 17.66 -0.48 11.44
C PRO A 131 18.60 0.63 10.97
N SER A 132 18.35 1.86 11.41
CA SER A 132 19.24 2.98 11.11
C SER A 132 20.59 2.75 11.74
N SER A 133 21.66 2.88 10.96
CA SER A 133 23.03 2.76 11.44
C SER A 133 23.96 3.75 10.75
N THR A 134 24.97 4.23 11.47
CA THR A 134 26.12 4.97 10.90
C THR A 134 27.43 4.33 11.33
N SER A 135 28.46 4.39 10.49
CA SER A 135 29.84 4.05 10.84
C SER A 135 30.74 5.28 10.95
N ASP A 136 30.18 6.48 10.83
CA ASP A 136 30.96 7.72 10.88
C ASP A 136 31.34 8.11 12.31
N ILE A 137 30.64 7.57 13.31
CA ILE A 137 30.94 7.75 14.73
C ILE A 137 32.03 6.75 15.10
N GLU A 138 33.25 7.26 15.29
CA GLU A 138 34.41 6.50 15.79
C GLU A 138 34.78 5.26 14.94
N LYS A 139 34.27 5.15 13.70
CA LYS A 139 34.41 3.97 12.82
C LYS A 139 33.76 2.71 13.39
N VAL A 140 32.80 2.86 14.29
CA VAL A 140 32.02 1.76 14.87
C VAL A 140 30.57 1.89 14.42
N ILE A 141 29.95 0.76 14.06
CA ILE A 141 28.54 0.72 13.71
C ILE A 141 27.73 1.14 14.93
N THR A 142 27.08 2.30 14.82
CA THR A 142 26.19 2.85 15.84
C THR A 142 24.77 2.85 15.30
N TYR A 143 23.87 2.15 15.99
CA TYR A 143 22.45 2.08 15.62
C TYR A 143 21.66 3.28 16.16
N GLY A 144 20.55 3.63 15.50
CA GLY A 144 19.65 4.71 15.91
C GLY A 144 20.11 6.12 15.55
N ALA A 145 21.02 6.27 14.58
CA ALA A 145 21.58 7.58 14.24
C ALA A 145 20.55 8.51 13.55
N HIS A 146 19.76 7.99 12.62
CA HIS A 146 18.85 8.77 11.78
C HIS A 146 17.43 8.19 11.67
N GLY A 147 17.14 7.09 12.37
CA GLY A 147 15.87 6.39 12.30
C GLY A 147 15.78 5.24 13.30
N PRO A 148 14.96 4.20 13.03
CA PRO A 148 14.67 3.15 14.00
C PRO A 148 15.92 2.44 14.52
N ILE A 149 15.95 2.19 15.83
CA ILE A 149 16.94 1.31 16.47
C ILE A 149 16.61 -0.16 16.25
N GLU A 150 15.34 -0.49 16.09
CA GLU A 150 14.85 -1.84 15.86
C GLU A 150 14.05 -1.92 14.57
N PHE A 151 14.20 -3.05 13.89
CA PHE A 151 13.57 -3.31 12.62
C PHE A 151 13.14 -4.77 12.51
N HIS A 152 11.85 -4.98 12.33
CA HIS A 152 11.23 -6.31 12.31
C HIS A 152 10.46 -6.50 11.01
N VAL A 153 10.65 -7.65 10.35
CA VAL A 153 9.91 -8.00 9.13
C VAL A 153 9.14 -9.30 9.37
N ILE A 154 7.82 -9.22 9.24
CA ILE A 154 6.92 -10.36 9.39
C ILE A 154 6.39 -10.74 8.01
N PHE A 155 6.85 -11.89 7.50
CA PHE A 155 6.31 -12.46 6.28
C PHE A 155 5.04 -13.25 6.57
N MET A 156 3.95 -12.85 5.93
CA MET A 156 2.63 -13.42 6.11
C MET A 156 2.30 -14.39 4.97
N ASP A 157 2.06 -15.64 5.32
CA ASP A 157 1.50 -16.63 4.42
C ASP A 157 0.00 -16.38 4.20
N ALA A 158 -0.82 -16.62 5.23
CA ALA A 158 -2.28 -16.47 5.17
C ALA A 158 -2.93 -17.15 3.93
N GLY A 159 -2.45 -18.33 3.55
CA GLY A 159 -2.98 -19.13 2.43
C GLY A 159 -2.28 -18.94 1.09
N ARG A 160 -1.21 -18.13 1.03
CA ARG A 160 -0.38 -17.93 -0.19
C ARG A 160 0.35 -19.19 -0.60
N THR A 161 0.83 -20.00 0.34
CA THR A 161 1.48 -21.28 0.06
C THR A 161 0.54 -22.23 -0.68
N GLU A 162 -0.72 -22.33 -0.24
CA GLU A 162 -1.72 -23.16 -0.92
C GLU A 162 -2.15 -22.56 -2.25
N LEU A 163 -2.32 -21.24 -2.33
CA LEU A 163 -2.59 -20.56 -3.59
C LEU A 163 -1.48 -20.77 -4.63
N ALA A 164 -0.21 -20.82 -4.19
CA ALA A 164 0.93 -21.06 -5.07
C ALA A 164 0.88 -22.45 -5.74
N ARG A 165 0.27 -23.44 -5.07
CA ARG A 165 0.08 -24.80 -5.61
C ARG A 165 -1.14 -24.93 -6.50
N HIS A 166 -2.05 -23.96 -6.49
CA HIS A 166 -3.28 -24.03 -7.26
C HIS A 166 -2.98 -23.92 -8.77
N PRO A 167 -3.46 -24.86 -9.62
CA PRO A 167 -3.03 -24.94 -11.03
C PRO A 167 -3.40 -23.72 -11.89
N ILE A 168 -4.52 -23.05 -11.56
CA ILE A 168 -5.01 -21.88 -12.31
C ILE A 168 -4.79 -20.56 -11.54
N LEU A 169 -5.13 -20.52 -10.25
CA LEU A 169 -5.20 -19.28 -9.48
C LEU A 169 -3.84 -18.79 -8.93
N CYS A 170 -2.77 -19.58 -9.03
CA CYS A 170 -1.44 -19.19 -8.54
C CYS A 170 -0.93 -17.87 -9.12
N GLN A 171 -1.32 -17.53 -10.35
CA GLN A 171 -0.97 -16.27 -11.01
C GLN A 171 -1.44 -15.03 -10.24
N ALA A 172 -2.45 -15.15 -9.38
CA ALA A 172 -2.91 -14.05 -8.55
C ALA A 172 -1.83 -13.53 -7.57
N LEU A 173 -0.83 -14.36 -7.25
CA LEU A 173 0.32 -13.99 -6.42
C LEU A 173 1.26 -12.99 -7.12
N TYR A 174 1.26 -12.92 -8.45
CA TYR A 174 2.04 -11.92 -9.19
C TYR A 174 1.41 -10.52 -9.18
N CYS A 175 0.26 -10.34 -8.54
CA CYS A 175 -0.43 -9.06 -8.52
C CYS A 175 0.37 -7.99 -7.74
N LEU A 176 0.85 -6.98 -8.46
CA LEU A 176 1.63 -5.86 -7.91
C LEU A 176 0.81 -4.85 -7.09
N ARG A 177 -0.51 -5.02 -7.00
CA ARG A 177 -1.45 -4.07 -6.40
C ARG A 177 -1.44 -2.66 -7.03
N CYS A 178 -1.03 -2.55 -8.30
CA CYS A 178 -0.96 -1.27 -9.00
C CYS A 178 -2.33 -0.65 -9.33
N GLY A 179 -3.44 -1.39 -9.21
CA GLY A 179 -4.77 -0.88 -9.55
C GLY A 179 -5.04 -0.70 -11.05
N GLY A 180 -4.06 -0.96 -11.94
CA GLY A 180 -4.21 -0.79 -13.38
C GLY A 180 -5.42 -1.52 -13.99
N CYS A 181 -5.76 -2.69 -13.45
CA CYS A 181 -6.95 -3.44 -13.85
C CYS A 181 -8.29 -2.72 -13.55
N LEU A 182 -8.31 -1.83 -12.55
CA LEU A 182 -9.50 -1.10 -12.14
C LEU A 182 -9.87 -0.03 -13.18
N TYR A 183 -8.87 0.62 -13.78
CA TYR A 183 -9.08 1.64 -14.82
C TYR A 183 -9.66 1.06 -16.12
N GLU A 184 -9.40 -0.21 -16.41
CA GLU A 184 -9.92 -0.89 -17.59
C GLU A 184 -11.29 -1.55 -17.37
N CYS A 185 -11.73 -1.64 -16.11
CA CYS A 185 -12.89 -2.43 -15.76
C CYS A 185 -14.19 -1.62 -15.93
N PRO A 186 -15.08 -1.99 -16.87
CA PRO A 186 -16.33 -1.25 -17.11
C PRO A 186 -17.33 -1.37 -15.93
N VAL A 187 -17.20 -2.41 -15.11
CA VAL A 187 -18.01 -2.55 -13.89
C VAL A 187 -17.51 -1.59 -12.82
N PHE A 188 -16.19 -1.54 -12.63
CA PHE A 188 -15.56 -0.68 -11.63
C PHE A 188 -15.78 0.81 -11.94
N SER A 189 -15.84 1.22 -13.21
CA SER A 189 -16.13 2.63 -13.54
C SER A 189 -17.51 3.09 -13.08
N VAL A 190 -18.46 2.18 -12.88
CA VAL A 190 -19.81 2.48 -12.39
C VAL A 190 -19.94 2.26 -10.89
N THR A 191 -19.38 1.15 -10.40
CA THR A 191 -19.58 0.67 -9.01
C THR A 191 -18.45 1.07 -8.06
N ALA A 192 -17.27 1.33 -8.61
CA ALA A 192 -16.05 1.70 -7.90
C ALA A 192 -15.78 0.83 -6.67
N GLY A 193 -15.64 1.43 -5.49
CA GLY A 193 -15.35 0.73 -4.23
C GLY A 193 -16.38 -0.32 -3.80
N TYR A 194 -17.55 -0.38 -4.44
CA TYR A 194 -18.56 -1.42 -4.18
C TYR A 194 -18.30 -2.72 -4.94
N PHE A 195 -17.48 -2.70 -5.99
CA PHE A 195 -17.01 -3.91 -6.67
C PHE A 195 -15.72 -4.43 -6.03
N GLY A 196 -15.84 -4.85 -4.77
CA GLY A 196 -14.72 -5.38 -3.99
C GLY A 196 -15.06 -5.74 -2.54
N ASP A 197 -14.07 -6.29 -1.87
CA ASP A 197 -14.00 -6.42 -0.41
C ASP A 197 -12.79 -5.62 0.12
N LYS A 198 -11.81 -6.31 0.72
CA LYS A 198 -10.47 -5.76 1.01
C LYS A 198 -9.68 -5.50 -0.29
N TYR A 199 -10.01 -6.26 -1.35
CA TYR A 199 -9.45 -6.12 -2.70
C TYR A 199 -10.58 -5.94 -3.71
N PHE A 200 -10.30 -5.22 -4.79
CA PHE A 200 -11.29 -4.81 -5.79
C PHE A 200 -11.24 -5.66 -7.05
N ALA A 201 -12.33 -5.60 -7.81
CA ALA A 201 -12.51 -6.21 -9.13
C ALA A 201 -12.25 -7.73 -9.17
N GLY A 202 -12.02 -8.27 -10.38
CA GLY A 202 -11.87 -9.71 -10.61
C GLY A 202 -10.73 -10.34 -9.81
N ILE A 203 -9.61 -9.63 -9.62
CA ILE A 203 -8.54 -10.10 -8.73
C ILE A 203 -9.05 -10.23 -7.29
N GLY A 204 -9.86 -9.27 -6.83
CA GLY A 204 -10.49 -9.30 -5.52
C GLY A 204 -11.33 -10.55 -5.25
N ALA A 205 -11.96 -11.15 -6.28
CA ALA A 205 -12.67 -12.42 -6.14
C ALA A 205 -11.72 -13.57 -5.72
N VAL A 206 -10.54 -13.66 -6.36
CA VAL A 206 -9.53 -14.67 -6.02
C VAL A 206 -9.00 -14.46 -4.60
N TRP A 207 -8.69 -13.21 -4.24
CA TRP A 207 -8.21 -12.87 -2.89
C TRP A 207 -9.27 -13.12 -1.82
N ALA A 208 -10.54 -12.86 -2.10
CA ALA A 208 -11.65 -13.16 -1.19
C ALA A 208 -11.80 -14.68 -0.96
N ALA A 209 -11.72 -15.47 -2.03
CA ALA A 209 -11.83 -16.94 -1.95
C ALA A 209 -10.65 -17.58 -1.21
N THR A 210 -9.45 -17.03 -1.35
CA THR A 210 -8.21 -17.71 -0.95
C THR A 210 -7.61 -17.17 0.34
N MET A 211 -7.64 -15.86 0.58
CA MET A 211 -7.05 -15.26 1.79
C MET A 211 -8.07 -15.05 2.90
N THR A 212 -9.34 -14.81 2.56
CA THR A 212 -10.39 -14.58 3.55
C THR A 212 -11.36 -15.75 3.69
N ASP A 213 -11.16 -16.80 2.89
CA ASP A 213 -12.04 -17.97 2.75
C ASP A 213 -13.54 -17.61 2.63
N ASN A 214 -13.82 -16.44 2.04
CA ASN A 214 -15.18 -15.92 1.90
C ASN A 214 -15.68 -16.23 0.48
N LYS A 215 -16.10 -17.49 0.29
CA LYS A 215 -16.53 -17.99 -1.03
C LYS A 215 -17.80 -17.33 -1.54
N GLU A 216 -18.72 -16.94 -0.65
CA GLU A 216 -19.94 -16.22 -1.03
C GLU A 216 -19.60 -14.85 -1.63
N LYS A 217 -18.71 -14.09 -0.97
CA LYS A 217 -18.28 -12.79 -1.48
C LYS A 217 -17.44 -12.94 -2.75
N ALA A 218 -16.58 -13.96 -2.80
CA ALA A 218 -15.83 -14.28 -4.02
C ALA A 218 -16.76 -14.59 -5.20
N ALA A 219 -17.82 -15.39 -4.98
CA ALA A 219 -18.81 -15.70 -5.98
C ALA A 219 -19.54 -14.43 -6.45
N ALA A 220 -20.01 -13.59 -5.53
CA ALA A 220 -20.66 -12.32 -5.88
C ALA A 220 -19.77 -11.44 -6.76
N LEU A 221 -18.48 -11.31 -6.40
CA LEU A 221 -17.51 -10.57 -7.22
C LEU A 221 -17.28 -11.23 -8.58
N ALA A 222 -17.16 -12.56 -8.63
CA ALA A 222 -16.97 -13.29 -9.87
C ALA A 222 -18.17 -13.15 -10.82
N TYR A 223 -19.40 -13.25 -10.32
CA TYR A 223 -20.63 -13.10 -11.11
C TYR A 223 -20.90 -11.65 -11.55
N THR A 224 -20.33 -10.67 -10.87
CA THR A 224 -20.41 -9.27 -11.30
C THR A 224 -19.43 -8.96 -12.44
N CYS A 225 -18.36 -9.76 -12.60
CA CYS A 225 -17.38 -9.58 -13.66
C CYS A 225 -17.97 -9.91 -15.04
N LEU A 226 -17.84 -9.00 -16.01
CA LEU A 226 -18.27 -9.24 -17.39
C LEU A 226 -17.37 -10.21 -18.18
N THR A 227 -16.27 -10.67 -17.59
CA THR A 227 -15.26 -11.53 -18.23
C THR A 227 -14.70 -11.00 -19.55
N CYS A 228 -14.72 -9.68 -19.75
CA CYS A 228 -14.33 -9.03 -21.01
C CYS A 228 -12.82 -9.05 -21.32
N GLY A 229 -11.98 -9.53 -20.39
CA GLY A 229 -10.54 -9.75 -20.60
C GLY A 229 -9.66 -8.50 -20.64
N ARG A 230 -10.21 -7.27 -20.64
CA ARG A 230 -9.42 -6.03 -20.73
C ARG A 230 -8.38 -5.89 -19.62
N CYS A 231 -8.76 -6.20 -18.38
CA CYS A 231 -7.86 -6.17 -17.24
C CYS A 231 -6.68 -7.15 -17.37
N LYS A 232 -6.85 -8.28 -18.10
CA LYS A 232 -5.79 -9.23 -18.38
C LYS A 232 -4.80 -8.66 -19.40
N VAL A 233 -5.29 -7.98 -20.44
CA VAL A 233 -4.45 -7.32 -21.46
C VAL A 233 -3.62 -6.18 -20.84
N ARG A 234 -4.20 -5.45 -19.88
CA ARG A 234 -3.52 -4.37 -19.17
C ARG A 234 -2.61 -4.84 -18.03
N CYS A 235 -2.75 -6.07 -17.54
CA CYS A 235 -1.88 -6.56 -16.48
C CYS A 235 -0.45 -6.69 -17.01
N PRO A 236 0.57 -6.11 -16.32
CA PRO A 236 1.96 -6.29 -16.69
C PRO A 236 2.42 -7.74 -16.50
#